data_AF-A0A517Y624-F1
#
_entry.id   AF-A0A517Y624-F1
#
_cell.length_a   1.000
_cell.length_b   1.000
_cell.length_c   1.000
_cell.angle_alpha   90.00
_cell.angle_beta   90.00
_cell.angle_gamma   90.00
#
_symmetry.space_group_name_H-M   'P 1'
#
loop_
_entity.id
_entity.type
_entity.pdbx_description
1 polymer ?
#
loop_
_entity_poly.entity_id
_entity_poly.type
_entity_poly.pdbx_seq_one_letter_code
_entity_poly.pdbx_strand_id
1 'polypeptide(L)'
;MNAADPSSVEPPVVDPQPRSALTDSPWFWAYLFGTAALIALFFAGGKFGPRQAQIEREYQSRTRAAQQLNGQEPSIKLSTPEQTMVTLEPLWYLLAVVTVIGWFLFWRSRRATNSSPLSSTPASSHHVDSGQ
;
A
#
# COMPACT_ATOMS: atom_id res chain seq x y z
N MET A 1 18.26 -16.12 -64.65
CA MET A 1 18.35 -16.69 -63.30
C MET A 1 19.03 -15.66 -62.43
N ASN A 2 18.26 -14.84 -61.71
CA ASN A 2 18.81 -13.81 -60.84
C ASN A 2 19.19 -14.47 -59.51
N ALA A 3 20.47 -14.38 -59.16
CA ALA A 3 20.98 -14.76 -57.86
C ALA A 3 20.31 -13.88 -56.79
N ALA A 4 19.66 -14.50 -55.81
CA ALA A 4 19.14 -13.78 -54.65
C ALA A 4 20.33 -13.13 -53.92
N ASP A 5 20.26 -11.82 -53.75
CA ASP A 5 21.25 -11.01 -53.06
C ASP A 5 21.32 -11.44 -51.57
N PRO A 6 22.46 -11.98 -51.09
CA PRO A 6 22.62 -12.43 -49.71
C PRO A 6 22.62 -11.28 -48.68
N SER A 7 22.50 -10.03 -49.14
CA SER A 7 22.49 -8.83 -48.28
C SER A 7 21.11 -8.47 -47.72
N SER A 8 20.05 -9.20 -48.08
CA SER A 8 18.66 -8.89 -47.67
C SER A 8 18.26 -9.45 -46.30
N VAL A 9 19.21 -9.76 -45.42
CA VAL A 9 18.90 -10.20 -44.05
C VAL A 9 18.43 -8.97 -43.25
N GLU A 10 17.12 -8.71 -43.30
CA GLU A 10 16.48 -7.72 -42.45
C GLU A 10 16.83 -8.04 -40.98
N PRO A 11 17.38 -7.08 -40.21
CA PRO A 11 17.72 -7.35 -38.83
C PRO A 11 16.46 -7.81 -38.09
N PRO A 12 16.57 -8.77 -37.16
CA PRO A 12 15.42 -9.20 -36.39
C PRO A 12 14.80 -7.98 -35.71
N VAL A 13 13.51 -7.75 -35.97
CA VAL A 13 12.73 -6.71 -35.29
C VAL A 13 12.76 -7.06 -33.80
N VAL A 14 13.61 -6.37 -33.05
CA VAL A 14 13.65 -6.49 -31.59
C VAL A 14 12.43 -5.75 -31.07
N ASP A 15 11.36 -6.49 -30.81
CA ASP A 15 10.21 -5.93 -30.13
C ASP A 15 10.69 -5.34 -28.79
N PRO A 16 10.39 -4.06 -28.51
CA PRO A 16 10.76 -3.46 -27.25
C PRO A 16 10.10 -4.25 -26.13
N GLN A 17 10.91 -4.90 -25.29
CA GLN A 17 10.44 -5.66 -24.14
C GLN A 17 9.43 -4.81 -23.36
N PRO A 18 8.16 -5.27 -23.20
CA PRO A 18 7.15 -4.49 -22.53
C PRO A 18 7.58 -4.29 -21.07
N ARG A 19 7.92 -3.04 -20.72
CA ARG A 19 8.18 -2.67 -19.33
C ARG A 19 6.85 -2.80 -18.59
N SER A 20 6.77 -3.70 -17.61
CA SER A 20 5.58 -3.84 -16.76
C SER A 20 5.19 -2.47 -16.19
N ALA A 21 3.95 -2.04 -16.41
CA ALA A 21 3.52 -0.74 -15.92
C ALA A 21 3.42 -0.78 -14.39
N LEU A 22 3.78 0.32 -13.72
CA LEU A 22 3.72 0.41 -12.26
C LEU A 22 2.29 0.18 -11.73
N THR A 23 1.29 0.52 -12.55
CA THR A 23 -0.14 0.41 -12.26
C THR A 23 -0.68 -1.02 -12.31
N ASP A 24 0.09 -1.98 -12.86
CA ASP A 24 -0.36 -3.38 -13.00
C ASP A 24 -0.21 -4.18 -11.70
N SER A 25 0.47 -3.63 -10.69
CA SER A 25 0.69 -4.29 -9.40
C SER A 25 -0.45 -3.99 -8.41
N PRO A 26 -1.18 -5.00 -7.89
CA PRO A 26 -2.16 -4.78 -6.82
C PRO A 26 -1.57 -4.12 -5.57
N TRP A 27 -0.28 -4.37 -5.29
CA TRP A 27 0.44 -3.77 -4.15
C TRP A 27 0.72 -2.28 -4.32
N PHE A 28 0.87 -1.81 -5.55
CA PHE A 28 0.98 -0.38 -5.84
C PHE A 28 -0.32 0.35 -5.44
N TRP A 29 -1.48 -0.21 -5.79
CA TRP A 29 -2.78 0.35 -5.43
C TRP A 29 -3.03 0.32 -3.92
N ALA A 30 -2.69 -0.78 -3.24
CA ALA A 30 -2.78 -0.85 -1.78
C ALA A 30 -1.95 0.24 -1.10
N TYR A 31 -0.72 0.47 -1.57
CA TYR A 31 0.13 1.56 -1.08
C TYR A 31 -0.44 2.95 -1.39
N LEU A 32 -0.89 3.18 -2.63
CA LEU A 32 -1.44 4.46 -3.05
C LEU A 32 -2.69 4.85 -2.24
N PHE A 33 -3.66 3.94 -2.15
CA PHE A 33 -4.88 4.17 -1.38
C PHE A 33 -4.62 4.23 0.13
N GLY A 34 -3.71 3.40 0.65
CA GLY A 34 -3.30 3.47 2.06
C GLY A 34 -2.71 4.83 2.42
N THR A 35 -1.82 5.34 1.57
CA THR A 35 -1.19 6.67 1.76
C THR A 35 -2.23 7.79 1.64
N ALA A 36 -3.11 7.75 0.63
CA ALA A 36 -4.18 8.73 0.48
C ALA A 36 -5.15 8.72 1.67
N ALA A 37 -5.49 7.54 2.19
CA ALA A 37 -6.35 7.39 3.35
C ALA A 37 -5.68 7.92 4.64
N LEU A 38 -4.37 7.72 4.81
CA LEU A 38 -3.62 8.30 5.94
C LEU A 38 -3.62 9.82 5.89
N ILE A 39 -3.43 10.41 4.70
CA ILE A 39 -3.50 11.86 4.50
C ILE A 39 -4.91 12.37 4.82
N ALA A 40 -5.94 11.71 4.29
CA ALA A 40 -7.33 12.09 4.56
C ALA A 40 -7.66 11.99 6.06
N LEU A 41 -7.18 10.94 6.74
CA LEU A 41 -7.35 10.75 8.18
C LEU A 41 -6.64 11.83 9.00
N PHE A 42 -5.46 12.26 8.58
CA PHE A 42 -4.72 13.37 9.19
C PHE A 42 -5.52 14.68 9.16
N PHE A 43 -6.05 15.04 7.99
CA PHE A 43 -6.90 16.23 7.87
C PHE A 43 -8.24 16.08 8.59
N ALA A 44 -8.79 14.87 8.66
CA ALA A 44 -10.02 14.58 9.39
C ALA A 44 -9.85 14.73 10.91
N GLY A 45 -8.71 14.29 11.47
CA GLY A 45 -8.47 14.25 12.92
C GLY A 45 -8.71 15.59 13.64
N GLY A 46 -8.30 16.70 13.02
CA GLY A 46 -8.50 18.05 13.58
C GLY A 46 -9.97 18.48 13.73
N LYS A 47 -10.89 17.87 12.97
CA LYS A 47 -12.31 18.26 12.93
C LYS A 47 -13.20 17.47 13.90
N PHE A 48 -12.81 16.24 14.27
CA PHE A 48 -13.66 15.35 15.06
C PHE A 48 -13.47 15.46 16.58
N GLY A 49 -12.29 15.89 17.04
CA GLY A 49 -12.02 16.07 18.48
C GLY A 49 -13.01 16.99 19.21
N PRO A 50 -13.31 18.20 18.72
CA PRO A 50 -14.22 19.13 19.39
C PRO A 50 -15.66 18.60 19.51
N ARG A 51 -16.10 17.81 18.51
CA ARG A 51 -17.47 17.26 18.47
C ARG A 51 -17.64 16.08 19.40
N GLN A 52 -16.65 15.19 19.50
CA GLN A 52 -16.68 14.08 20.45
C GLN A 52 -16.67 14.60 21.89
N ALA A 53 -15.86 15.63 22.18
CA ALA A 53 -15.80 16.26 23.49
C ALA A 53 -17.11 16.94 23.93
N GLN A 54 -17.96 17.37 22.99
CA GLN A 54 -19.27 17.91 23.28
C GLN A 54 -20.28 16.80 23.61
N ILE A 55 -20.29 15.71 22.84
CA ILE A 55 -21.18 14.57 23.03
C ILE A 55 -20.91 13.86 24.37
N GLU A 56 -19.63 13.65 24.72
CA GLU A 56 -19.27 13.04 26.02
C GLU A 56 -19.62 13.95 27.21
N ARG A 57 -19.53 15.27 27.06
CA ARG A 57 -19.97 16.23 28.09
C ARG A 57 -21.47 16.16 28.35
N GLU A 58 -22.27 16.05 27.30
CA GLU A 58 -23.73 15.91 27.41
C GLU A 58 -24.13 14.56 28.03
N TYR A 59 -23.39 13.49 27.73
CA TYR A 59 -23.62 12.19 28.36
C TYR A 59 -23.28 12.22 29.86
N GLN A 60 -22.11 12.73 30.21
CA GLN A 60 -21.66 12.82 31.61
C GLN A 60 -22.58 13.69 32.48
N SER A 61 -23.16 14.76 31.93
CA SER A 61 -24.09 15.62 32.69
C SER A 61 -25.38 14.87 33.05
N ARG A 62 -25.92 14.05 32.14
CA ARG A 62 -27.10 13.22 32.39
C ARG A 62 -26.82 12.13 33.41
N THR A 63 -25.66 11.48 33.31
CA THR A 63 -25.24 10.45 34.27
C THR A 63 -25.09 11.03 35.69
N ARG A 64 -24.54 12.25 35.82
CA ARG A 64 -24.45 12.95 37.10
C ARG A 64 -25.82 13.34 37.67
N ALA A 65 -26.72 13.85 36.84
CA ALA A 65 -28.08 14.16 37.27
C ALA A 65 -28.79 12.90 37.80
N ALA A 66 -28.63 11.77 37.12
CA ALA A 66 -29.16 10.49 37.57
C ALA A 66 -28.50 9.98 38.87
N GLN A 67 -27.18 10.15 39.04
CA GLN A 67 -26.48 9.77 40.28
C GLN A 67 -26.88 10.63 41.48
N GLN A 68 -27.05 11.95 41.27
CA GLN A 68 -27.55 12.86 42.30
C GLN A 68 -28.97 12.52 42.75
N LEU A 69 -29.86 12.17 41.81
CA LEU A 69 -31.21 11.71 42.12
C LEU A 69 -31.23 10.39 42.93
N ASN A 70 -30.18 9.56 42.81
CA ASN A 70 -30.03 8.32 43.55
C ASN A 70 -29.17 8.45 44.83
N GLY A 71 -28.77 9.67 45.21
CA GLY A 71 -28.02 9.92 46.45
C GLY A 71 -26.59 9.35 46.48
N GLN A 72 -26.02 8.99 45.32
CA GLN A 72 -24.64 8.54 45.22
C GLN A 72 -23.69 9.72 44.97
N GLU A 73 -22.59 9.80 45.73
CA GLU A 73 -21.51 10.72 45.37
C GLU A 73 -20.87 10.26 44.04
N PRO A 74 -20.71 11.17 43.06
CA PRO A 74 -20.28 10.81 41.72
C PRO A 74 -18.82 10.33 41.72
N SER A 75 -18.61 9.02 41.64
CA SER A 75 -17.28 8.38 41.67
C SER A 75 -16.55 8.37 40.32
N ILE A 76 -17.18 8.86 39.24
CA ILE A 76 -16.62 8.82 37.89
C ILE A 76 -15.82 10.10 37.62
N LYS A 77 -14.50 9.95 37.50
CA LYS A 77 -13.55 10.97 37.05
C LYS A 77 -14.00 11.51 35.67
N LEU A 78 -14.06 12.84 35.51
CA LEU A 78 -14.44 13.49 34.25
C LEU A 78 -13.60 12.96 33.08
N SER A 79 -14.22 12.48 32.00
CA SER A 79 -13.51 12.28 30.75
C SER A 79 -13.24 13.66 30.12
N THR A 80 -11.98 14.05 30.09
CA THR A 80 -11.45 15.22 29.36
C THR A 80 -11.36 14.91 27.86
N PRO A 81 -11.24 15.91 26.97
CA PRO A 81 -11.05 15.70 25.53
C PRO A 81 -9.87 14.76 25.17
N GLU A 82 -8.89 14.61 26.06
CA GLU A 82 -7.79 13.63 25.94
C GLU A 82 -8.14 12.19 26.34
N GLN A 83 -9.34 11.92 26.89
CA GLN A 83 -9.82 10.59 27.33
C GLN A 83 -11.12 10.20 26.61
N THR A 84 -11.12 10.31 25.29
CA THR A 84 -12.18 9.74 24.45
C THR A 84 -12.08 8.22 24.49
N MET A 85 -13.18 7.54 24.84
CA MET A 85 -13.20 6.07 24.98
C MET A 85 -13.02 5.34 23.64
N VAL A 86 -13.19 6.05 22.52
CA VAL A 86 -12.99 5.59 21.14
C VAL A 86 -12.12 6.62 20.41
N THR A 87 -10.81 6.54 20.60
CA THR A 87 -9.84 7.39 19.90
C THR A 87 -9.74 6.97 18.41
N LEU A 88 -9.30 7.91 17.55
CA LEU A 88 -8.96 7.60 16.15
C LEU A 88 -7.63 6.81 16.02
N GLU A 89 -6.93 6.58 17.12
CA GLU A 89 -5.65 5.85 17.18
C GLU A 89 -5.68 4.43 16.58
N PRO A 90 -6.61 3.52 16.93
CA PRO A 90 -6.66 2.19 16.31
C PRO A 90 -6.79 2.24 14.79
N LEU A 91 -7.49 3.24 14.25
CA LEU A 91 -7.63 3.41 12.80
C LEU A 91 -6.29 3.85 12.17
N TRP A 92 -5.55 4.73 12.82
CA TRP A 92 -4.18 5.09 12.41
C TRP A 92 -3.27 3.87 12.36
N TYR A 93 -3.25 3.04 13.40
CA TYR A 93 -2.40 1.86 13.45
C TYR A 93 -2.77 0.85 12.35
N LEU A 94 -4.05 0.55 12.17
CA LEU A 94 -4.51 -0.39 11.16
C LEU A 94 -4.12 0.08 9.75
N LEU A 95 -4.34 1.37 9.46
CA LEU A 95 -4.05 1.95 8.16
C LEU A 95 -2.54 2.06 7.89
N ALA A 96 -1.75 2.37 8.92
CA ALA A 96 -0.29 2.37 8.86
C ALA A 96 0.24 0.96 8.58
N VAL A 97 -0.26 -0.07 9.28
CA VAL A 97 0.14 -1.47 9.07
C VAL A 97 -0.15 -1.91 7.64
N VAL A 98 -1.35 -1.66 7.11
CA VAL A 98 -1.71 -2.01 5.73
C VAL A 98 -0.81 -1.29 4.73
N THR A 99 -0.54 0.01 4.96
CA THR A 99 0.34 0.80 4.09
C THR A 99 1.78 0.27 4.09
N VAL A 100 2.32 -0.07 5.26
CA VAL A 100 3.67 -0.63 5.40
C VAL A 100 3.77 -2.01 4.74
N ILE A 101 2.75 -2.87 4.89
CA ILE A 101 2.70 -4.18 4.21
C ILE A 101 2.67 -3.99 2.69
N GLY A 102 1.82 -3.08 2.19
CA GLY A 102 1.74 -2.76 0.76
C GLY A 102 3.07 -2.26 0.21
N TRP A 103 3.71 -1.32 0.91
CA TRP A 103 5.05 -0.82 0.57
C TRP A 103 6.11 -1.94 0.54
N PHE A 104 6.13 -2.79 1.57
CA PHE A 104 7.10 -3.87 1.68
C PHE A 104 6.95 -4.89 0.55
N LEU A 105 5.73 -5.31 0.26
CA LEU A 105 5.44 -6.29 -0.80
C LEU A 105 5.68 -5.72 -2.20
N PHE A 106 5.36 -4.44 -2.43
CA PHE A 106 5.69 -3.72 -3.65
C PHE A 106 7.21 -3.63 -3.87
N TRP A 107 7.96 -3.31 -2.81
CA TRP A 107 9.42 -3.25 -2.91
C TRP A 107 10.03 -4.63 -3.13
N ARG A 108 9.46 -5.70 -2.54
CA ARG A 108 9.91 -7.07 -2.72
C ARG A 108 9.65 -7.60 -4.12
N SER A 109 8.45 -7.36 -4.68
CA SER A 109 8.11 -7.79 -6.05
C SER A 109 9.03 -7.14 -7.09
N ARG A 110 9.41 -5.88 -6.86
CA ARG A 110 10.33 -5.15 -7.74
C ARG A 110 11.76 -5.71 -7.75
N ARG A 111 12.24 -6.27 -6.63
CA ARG A 111 13.58 -6.88 -6.60
C ARG A 111 13.61 -8.22 -7.34
N ALA A 112 12.50 -8.96 -7.35
CA ALA A 112 12.42 -10.27 -8.00
C ALA A 112 12.44 -10.17 -9.55
N THR A 113 11.82 -9.15 -10.14
CA THR A 113 11.80 -8.96 -11.60
C THR A 113 13.13 -8.53 -12.22
N ASN A 114 14.05 -7.96 -11.43
CA ASN A 114 15.40 -7.61 -11.90
C ASN A 114 16.36 -8.82 -11.95
N SER A 115 15.90 -10.01 -11.55
CA SER A 115 16.68 -11.24 -11.55
C SER A 115 16.31 -12.10 -12.77
N SER A 116 16.44 -11.55 -13.98
CA SER A 116 16.51 -12.39 -15.18
C SER A 116 17.97 -12.81 -15.33
N PRO A 117 18.36 -14.06 -14.99
CA PRO A 117 19.67 -14.54 -15.37
C PRO A 117 19.72 -14.53 -16.89
N LEU A 118 20.71 -13.83 -17.45
CA LEU A 118 21.15 -14.00 -18.82
C LEU A 118 21.51 -15.48 -19.02
N SER A 119 20.54 -16.31 -19.41
CA SER A 119 20.83 -17.54 -20.14
C SER A 119 20.86 -17.21 -21.63
N SER A 120 21.70 -16.24 -22.01
CA SER A 120 22.30 -16.28 -23.33
C SER A 120 23.34 -17.40 -23.26
N THR A 121 22.91 -18.64 -23.48
CA THR A 121 23.83 -19.68 -23.93
C THR A 121 24.21 -19.28 -25.35
N PRO A 122 25.44 -18.77 -25.60
CA PRO A 122 25.87 -18.51 -26.95
C PRO A 122 25.90 -19.85 -27.69
N ALA A 123 25.37 -19.84 -28.90
CA ALA A 123 25.50 -20.90 -29.88
C ALA A 123 26.97 -21.34 -29.95
N SER A 124 27.31 -22.46 -29.31
CA SER A 124 28.60 -23.11 -29.52
C SER A 124 28.49 -23.95 -30.78
N SER A 125 28.91 -23.32 -31.88
CA SER A 125 29.88 -23.87 -32.84
C SER A 125 29.69 -25.33 -33.29
N HIS A 126 29.22 -25.50 -34.53
CA HIS A 126 29.99 -26.15 -35.60
C HIS A 126 30.84 -27.37 -35.20
N HIS A 127 30.32 -28.59 -35.41
CA HIS A 127 31.16 -29.73 -35.81
C HIS A 127 30.49 -30.40 -37.01
N VAL A 128 30.88 -29.93 -38.19
CA VAL A 128 30.89 -30.71 -39.42
C VAL A 128 31.91 -31.81 -39.17
N ASP A 129 31.48 -33.07 -39.14
CA ASP A 129 32.39 -34.19 -39.37
C ASP A 129 32.03 -34.85 -40.70
N SER A 130 33.05 -34.91 -41.54
CA SER A 130 33.01 -35.39 -42.92
C SER A 130 33.96 -36.58 -42.99
N GLY A 131 33.42 -37.76 -43.27
CA GLY A 131 34.19 -38.92 -43.75
C GLY A 131 34.49 -39.98 -42.70
N GLN A 132 33.76 -41.10 -42.76
CA GLN A 132 34.14 -42.27 -43.57
C GLN A 132 32.93 -43.17 -43.79
#